data_AF-A0A928U5M5-F1
#
_entry.id   AF-A0A928U5M5-F1
#
_cell.length_a   1.000
_cell.length_b   1.000
_cell.length_c   1.000
_cell.angle_alpha   90.00
_cell.angle_beta   90.00
_cell.angle_gamma   90.00
#
_symmetry.space_group_name_H-M   'P 1'
#
loop_
_entity.id
_entity.type
_entity.pdbx_description
1 polymer ?
#
loop_
_entity_poly.entity_id
_entity_poly.type
_entity_poly.pdbx_seq_one_letter_code
_entity_poly.pdbx_strand_id
1 'polypeptide(L)'
;MNTVIDILVFRKAKVVGDIVWGKMPVRSQYALLMLCIVIVILMGLMGFIRSGLRMDWHVYGLMQDTSQGAYTPTLAYMGRIVGLIVALFLGLVAFVFWLANLGDKKVKTEAEV
;
A
#
# COMPACT_ATOMS: atom_id res chain seq x y z
N MET A 1 14.77 5.04 -31.89
CA MET A 1 15.14 5.24 -30.47
C MET A 1 14.58 4.16 -29.53
N ASN A 2 13.41 3.56 -29.79
CA ASN A 2 12.88 2.47 -28.95
C ASN A 2 13.57 1.10 -29.13
N THR A 3 14.11 0.82 -30.32
CA THR A 3 14.65 -0.51 -30.66
C THR A 3 15.80 -0.95 -29.75
N VAL A 4 16.58 -0.01 -29.24
CA VAL A 4 17.69 -0.29 -28.31
C VAL A 4 17.17 -0.74 -26.94
N ILE A 5 16.06 -0.15 -26.48
CA ILE A 5 15.41 -0.49 -25.21
C ILE A 5 14.77 -1.87 -25.32
N ASP A 6 14.05 -2.15 -26.41
CA ASP A 6 13.49 -3.47 -26.69
C ASP A 6 14.55 -4.58 -26.68
N ILE A 7 15.68 -4.36 -27.36
CA ILE A 7 16.78 -5.35 -27.39
C ILE A 7 17.35 -5.62 -26.00
N LEU A 8 17.48 -4.60 -25.15
CA LEU A 8 17.97 -4.77 -23.77
C LEU A 8 16.97 -5.51 -22.88
N VAL A 9 15.67 -5.23 -23.03
CA VAL A 9 14.59 -5.85 -22.24
C VAL A 9 14.39 -7.31 -22.64
N PHE A 10 14.42 -7.62 -23.94
CA PHE A 10 14.17 -8.98 -24.43
C PHE A 10 15.38 -9.91 -24.39
N ARG A 11 16.61 -9.41 -24.12
CA ARG A 11 17.86 -10.20 -24.12
C ARG A 11 17.84 -11.46 -23.25
N LYS A 12 17.01 -11.49 -22.20
CA LYS A 12 16.85 -12.66 -21.30
C LYS A 12 15.39 -13.08 -21.12
N ALA A 13 14.49 -12.59 -21.98
CA ALA A 13 13.10 -12.96 -21.92
C ALA A 13 12.97 -14.43 -22.35
N LYS A 14 12.65 -15.29 -21.40
CA LYS A 14 12.31 -16.68 -21.70
C LYS A 14 10.98 -16.65 -22.46
N VAL A 15 10.94 -17.26 -23.64
CA VAL A 15 9.68 -17.52 -24.36
C VAL A 15 8.88 -18.47 -23.48
N VAL A 16 8.04 -17.92 -22.61
CA VAL A 16 7.00 -18.67 -21.91
C VAL A 16 6.00 -18.97 -23.02
N GLY A 17 5.78 -20.26 -23.32
CA GLY A 17 4.87 -20.71 -24.37
C GLY A 17 3.44 -20.19 -24.19
N ASP A 18 2.51 -20.71 -25.00
CA ASP A 18 1.12 -20.24 -25.12
C ASP A 18 0.54 -19.64 -23.84
N ILE A 19 -0.03 -18.43 -23.97
CA ILE A 19 -0.63 -17.67 -22.87
C ILE A 19 -1.77 -18.50 -22.26
N VAL A 20 -1.47 -19.22 -21.19
CA VAL A 20 -2.46 -19.96 -20.42
C VAL A 20 -3.17 -18.98 -19.49
N TRP A 21 -4.35 -18.53 -19.92
CA TRP A 21 -5.23 -17.70 -19.10
C TRP A 21 -5.55 -18.40 -17.77
N GLY A 22 -5.36 -17.69 -16.66
CA GLY A 22 -5.59 -18.21 -15.31
C GLY A 22 -4.34 -18.70 -14.56
N LYS A 23 -3.20 -18.91 -15.23
CA LYS A 23 -1.94 -19.28 -14.55
C LYS A 23 -1.16 -18.04 -14.12
N MET A 24 -1.51 -17.46 -12.97
CA MET A 24 -0.78 -16.31 -12.43
C MET A 24 0.55 -16.77 -11.81
N PRO A 25 1.72 -16.26 -12.26
CA PRO A 25 3.00 -16.61 -11.66
C PRO A 25 3.10 -16.04 -10.24
N VAL A 26 3.73 -16.77 -9.32
CA VAL A 26 3.91 -16.35 -7.91
C VAL A 26 4.57 -14.95 -7.80
N ARG A 27 5.44 -14.62 -8.75
CA ARG A 27 6.08 -13.28 -8.85
C ARG A 27 5.06 -12.14 -8.98
N SER A 28 3.96 -12.37 -9.72
CA SER A 28 2.90 -11.37 -9.91
C SER A 28 2.11 -11.16 -8.62
N GLN A 29 1.91 -12.19 -7.81
CA GLN A 29 1.22 -12.07 -6.52
C GLN A 29 2.00 -11.19 -5.54
N TYR A 30 3.33 -11.34 -5.46
CA TYR A 30 4.15 -10.45 -4.66
C TYR A 30 4.10 -9.00 -5.16
N ALA A 31 4.07 -8.79 -6.47
CA ALA A 31 3.93 -7.46 -7.05
C ALA A 31 2.57 -6.82 -6.72
N LEU A 32 1.48 -7.59 -6.76
CA LEU A 32 0.13 -7.13 -6.39
C LEU A 32 0.05 -6.74 -4.90
N LEU A 33 0.63 -7.55 -4.01
CA LEU A 33 0.68 -7.23 -2.59
C LEU A 33 1.56 -6.01 -2.30
N MET A 34 2.73 -5.92 -2.92
CA MET A 34 3.60 -4.74 -2.81
C MET A 34 2.89 -3.48 -3.33
N LEU A 35 2.19 -3.58 -4.46
CA LEU A 35 1.42 -2.48 -5.03
C LEU A 35 0.35 -1.99 -4.06
N CYS A 36 -0.38 -2.91 -3.42
CA CYS A 36 -1.37 -2.57 -2.39
C CYS A 36 -0.73 -1.75 -1.25
N ILE A 37 0.39 -2.23 -0.69
CA ILE A 37 1.09 -1.56 0.41
C ILE A 37 1.53 -0.14 -0.01
N VAL A 38 2.11 -0.01 -1.20
CA VAL A 38 2.59 1.28 -1.73
C VAL A 38 1.42 2.26 -1.93
N ILE A 39 0.31 1.82 -2.51
CA ILE A 39 -0.86 2.67 -2.74
C ILE A 39 -1.46 3.17 -1.43
N VAL A 40 -1.56 2.30 -0.42
CA VAL A 40 -2.11 2.69 0.89
C VAL A 40 -1.24 3.75 1.56
N ILE A 41 0.08 3.58 1.54
CA ILE A 41 1.03 4.57 2.09
C ILE A 41 0.93 5.89 1.30
N LEU A 42 0.88 5.82 -0.03
CA LEU A 42 0.80 6.99 -0.89
C LEU A 42 -0.48 7.80 -0.65
N MET A 43 -1.65 7.14 -0.57
CA MET A 43 -2.92 7.79 -0.27
C MET A 43 -2.90 8.44 1.12
N GLY A 44 -2.36 7.75 2.13
CA GLY A 44 -2.25 8.29 3.49
C GLY A 44 -1.35 9.53 3.56
N LEU A 45 -0.20 9.51 2.88
CA LEU A 45 0.75 10.62 2.91
C LEU A 45 0.27 11.82 2.07
N MET A 46 -0.23 11.59 0.86
CA MET A 46 -0.75 12.67 0.01
C MET A 46 -2.00 13.32 0.61
N GLY A 47 -2.82 12.54 1.34
CA GLY A 47 -3.93 13.07 2.13
C GLY A 47 -3.46 14.08 3.18
N PHE A 48 -2.38 13.76 3.90
CA PHE A 48 -1.78 14.70 4.86
C PHE A 48 -1.16 15.92 4.18
N ILE A 49 -0.43 15.76 3.08
CA ILE A 49 0.17 16.91 2.36
C ILE A 49 -0.93 17.88 1.93
N ARG A 50 -2.06 17.37 1.42
CA ARG A 50 -3.19 18.22 1.02
C ARG A 50 -3.84 18.95 2.19
N SER A 51 -4.04 18.29 3.34
CA SER A 51 -4.65 18.93 4.51
C SER A 51 -3.68 19.88 5.21
N GLY A 52 -2.42 19.49 5.37
CA GLY A 52 -1.36 20.26 6.02
C GLY A 52 -1.08 21.61 5.35
N LEU A 53 -1.20 21.69 4.02
CA LEU A 53 -1.05 22.96 3.28
C LEU A 53 -2.18 23.98 3.55
N ARG A 54 -3.27 23.57 4.21
CA ARG A 54 -4.47 24.38 4.47
C ARG A 54 -4.65 24.77 5.95
N MET A 55 -3.74 24.37 6.84
CA MET A 55 -3.94 24.50 8.30
C MET A 55 -3.53 25.86 8.88
N ASP A 56 -2.60 26.58 8.23
CA ASP A 56 -2.05 27.81 8.83
C ASP A 56 -2.90 29.07 8.55
N TRP A 57 -3.99 28.94 7.77
CA TRP A 57 -4.78 30.08 7.28
C TRP A 57 -6.25 29.93 7.64
N HIS A 58 -6.71 30.72 8.63
CA HIS A 58 -8.14 30.80 8.97
C HIS A 58 -8.90 31.61 7.90
N VAL A 59 -8.25 32.62 7.32
CA VAL A 59 -8.68 33.38 6.14
C VAL A 59 -7.49 33.52 5.17
N TYR A 60 -7.63 32.98 3.96
CA TYR A 60 -6.57 32.97 2.94
C TYR A 60 -5.99 34.39 2.69
N GLY A 61 -4.70 34.56 2.94
CA GLY A 61 -3.94 35.77 2.57
C GLY A 61 -4.06 36.97 3.52
N LEU A 62 -4.81 36.86 4.63
CA LEU A 62 -5.02 37.99 5.56
C LEU A 62 -4.63 37.70 7.01
N MET A 63 -4.90 36.50 7.53
CA MET A 63 -4.61 36.15 8.92
C MET A 63 -4.08 34.72 9.03
N GLN A 64 -2.80 34.60 9.39
CA GLN A 64 -2.20 33.33 9.80
C GLN A 64 -2.66 33.00 11.22
N ASP A 65 -3.09 31.76 11.47
CA ASP A 65 -3.53 31.33 12.80
C ASP A 65 -2.30 31.24 13.73
N THR A 66 -2.16 32.20 14.66
CA THR A 66 -1.05 32.28 15.63
C THR A 66 -1.43 31.74 17.00
N SER A 67 -2.60 31.09 17.12
CA SER A 67 -3.05 30.53 18.38
C SER A 67 -2.12 29.42 18.86
N GLN A 68 -2.01 29.24 20.18
CA GLN A 68 -1.14 28.24 20.81
C GLN A 68 -1.49 26.78 20.42
N GLY A 69 -2.63 26.57 19.76
CA GLY A 69 -3.08 25.27 19.22
C GLY A 69 -2.77 25.03 17.75
N ALA A 70 -2.20 26.00 17.01
CA ALA A 70 -1.87 25.90 15.59
C ALA A 70 -0.55 25.11 15.35
N TYR A 71 -0.46 23.91 15.92
CA TYR A 71 0.70 23.04 15.74
C TYR A 71 0.54 22.15 14.50
N THR A 72 1.23 22.52 13.42
CA THR A 72 1.30 21.69 12.20
C THR A 72 2.50 20.75 12.31
N PRO A 73 2.31 19.43 12.48
CA PRO A 73 3.42 18.50 12.60
C PRO A 73 4.21 18.41 11.30
N THR A 74 5.51 18.14 11.41
CA THR A 74 6.38 18.01 10.25
C THR A 74 5.99 16.83 9.35
N LEU A 75 6.29 16.93 8.05
CA LEU A 75 6.05 15.84 7.10
C LEU A 75 6.71 14.52 7.53
N ALA A 76 7.90 14.59 8.13
CA ALA A 76 8.60 13.43 8.65
C ALA A 76 7.87 12.79 9.85
N TYR A 77 7.29 13.60 10.74
CA TYR A 77 6.48 13.10 11.85
C TYR A 77 5.22 12.38 11.33
N MET A 78 4.50 13.01 10.41
CA MET A 78 3.28 12.41 9.85
C MET A 78 3.57 11.17 9.00
N GLY A 79 4.69 11.12 8.29
CA GLY A 79 5.13 9.91 7.60
C GLY A 79 5.31 8.71 8.54
N ARG A 80 5.85 8.94 9.75
CA ARG A 80 5.98 7.88 10.77
C ARG A 80 4.62 7.44 11.32
N ILE A 81 3.73 8.38 11.59
CA ILE A 81 2.38 8.10 12.10
C ILE A 81 1.56 7.31 11.06
N VAL A 82 1.54 7.77 9.81
CA VAL A 82 0.88 7.06 8.70
C VAL A 82 1.49 5.68 8.52
N GLY A 83 2.82 5.57 8.52
CA GLY A 83 3.51 4.28 8.43
C GLY A 83 3.10 3.30 9.54
N LEU A 84 2.97 3.79 10.77
CA LEU A 84 2.49 3.00 11.91
C LEU A 84 1.06 2.53 11.70
N ILE A 85 0.14 3.43 11.32
CA ILE A 85 -1.27 3.09 11.08
C ILE A 85 -1.39 2.04 9.97
N VAL A 86 -0.66 2.19 8.88
CA VAL A 86 -0.66 1.23 7.76
C VAL A 86 -0.13 -0.13 8.20
N ALA A 87 0.96 -0.16 8.96
CA ALA A 87 1.50 -1.41 9.50
C ALA A 87 0.50 -2.11 10.43
N LEU A 88 -0.19 -1.36 11.28
CA LEU A 88 -1.21 -1.87 12.20
C LEU A 88 -2.40 -2.45 11.42
N PHE A 89 -2.89 -1.73 10.41
CA PHE A 89 -3.98 -2.18 9.54
C PHE A 89 -3.62 -3.48 8.80
N LEU A 90 -2.44 -3.54 8.17
CA LEU A 90 -1.98 -4.74 7.49
C LEU A 90 -1.77 -5.91 8.46
N GLY A 91 -1.30 -5.63 9.68
CA GLY A 91 -1.20 -6.61 10.75
C GLY A 91 -2.56 -7.20 11.14
N LEU A 92 -3.59 -6.37 11.26
CA LEU A 92 -4.97 -6.81 11.52
C LEU A 92 -5.53 -7.64 10.36
N VAL A 93 -5.30 -7.23 9.11
CA VAL A 93 -5.72 -8.00 7.93
C VAL A 93 -5.04 -9.37 7.92
N ALA A 94 -3.73 -9.43 8.18
CA ALA A 94 -3.00 -10.69 8.30
C ALA A 94 -3.53 -11.56 9.45
N PHE A 95 -3.89 -10.95 10.58
CA PHE A 95 -4.49 -11.63 11.72
C PHE A 95 -5.86 -12.23 11.38
N VAL A 96 -6.71 -11.52 10.64
CA VAL A 96 -8.01 -12.03 10.17
C VAL A 96 -7.82 -13.21 9.21
N PHE A 97 -6.90 -13.10 8.24
CA PHE A 97 -6.59 -14.22 7.35
C PHE A 97 -6.05 -15.44 8.10
N TRP A 98 -5.26 -15.21 9.14
CA TRP A 98 -4.77 -16.28 10.00
C TRP A 98 -5.90 -16.98 10.77
N LEU A 99 -6.83 -16.21 11.36
CA LEU A 99 -8.02 -16.76 12.02
C LEU A 99 -8.92 -17.54 11.05
N ALA A 100 -9.14 -17.03 9.83
CA ALA A 100 -9.94 -17.70 8.81
C ALA A 100 -9.35 -19.08 8.44
N ASN A 101 -8.03 -19.15 8.25
CA ASN A 101 -7.34 -20.41 7.94
C ASN A 101 -7.40 -21.42 9.11
N LEU A 102 -7.52 -20.93 10.35
CA LEU A 102 -7.76 -21.78 11.53
C LEU A 102 -9.18 -22.37 11.54
N GLY A 103 -10.17 -21.63 11.04
CA GLY A 103 -11.56 -22.09 10.89
C GLY A 103 -11.70 -23.23 9.87
N ASP A 104 -11.01 -23.14 8.74
CA ASP A 104 -11.01 -24.18 7.70
C ASP A 104 -10.42 -25.52 8.16
N LYS A 105 -9.50 -25.50 9.14
CA LYS A 105 -8.94 -26.73 9.71
C LYS A 105 -9.98 -27.55 10.47
N LYS A 106 -10.97 -26.93 11.13
CA LYS A 106 -11.99 -27.67 11.89
C LYS A 106 -12.96 -28.42 10.99
N VAL A 107 -13.36 -27.82 9.87
CA VAL A 107 -14.30 -28.42 8.91
C VAL A 107 -13.70 -29.67 8.25
N LYS A 108 -12.39 -29.68 7.96
CA LYS A 108 -11.73 -30.87 7.42
C LYS A 108 -11.63 -32.01 8.43
N THR A 109 -11.46 -31.73 9.72
CA THR A 109 -11.40 -32.76 10.76
C THR A 109 -12.78 -33.39 11.05
N GLU A 110 -13.88 -32.66 10.91
CA GLU A 110 -15.24 -33.21 11.08
C GLU A 110 -15.74 -34.01 9.86
N ALA A 111 -15.15 -33.82 8.67
CA ALA A 111 -15.48 -34.58 7.47
C ALA A 111 -14.70 -35.90 7.33
N GLU A 112 -13.72 -36.15 8.21
CA GLU A 112 -12.87 -37.36 8.24
C GLU A 112 -13.19 -38.31 9.41
N VAL A 113 -14.22 -38.01 10.23
CA VAL A 113 -14.69 -38.84 11.35
C VAL A 113 -16.02 -39.51 11.04
#